data_AF-A0A1H1PNI6-F1
#
_entry.id   AF-A0A1H1PNI6-F1
#
_cell.length_a   1.000
_cell.length_b   1.000
_cell.length_c   1.000
_cell.angle_alpha   90.00
_cell.angle_beta   90.00
_cell.angle_gamma   90.00
#
_symmetry.space_group_name_H-M   'P 1'
#
loop_
_entity.id
_entity.type
_entity.pdbx_description
1 polymer ?
#
loop_
_entity_poly.entity_id
_entity_poly.type
_entity_poly.pdbx_seq_one_letter_code
_entity_poly.pdbx_strand_id
1 'polypeptide(L)'
;MKKAFTIAPGRYDIPEIGKVDSRLEVSDEKAFSIYRLNRRVFPWIKLGPGAGSFLKKQKLTVKEIVSLVANARTAEEIEILASLTESKTVAGIVDVRLKALKN
;
A
#
# COMPACT_ATOMS: atom_id res chain seq x y z
N MET A 1 -12.06 -15.59 0.66
CA MET A 1 -11.20 -14.65 1.42
C MET A 1 -11.25 -13.29 0.74
N LYS A 2 -11.30 -12.18 1.48
CA LYS A 2 -11.22 -10.83 0.86
C LYS A 2 -9.75 -10.55 0.52
N LYS A 3 -9.44 -10.20 -0.72
CA LYS A 3 -8.05 -9.90 -1.16
C LYS A 3 -7.48 -8.71 -0.40
N ALA A 4 -6.19 -8.77 -0.06
CA ALA A 4 -5.50 -7.67 0.61
C ALA A 4 -5.20 -6.51 -0.34
N PHE A 5 -5.02 -6.81 -1.63
CA PHE A 5 -4.71 -5.82 -2.66
C PHE A 5 -5.55 -6.03 -3.91
N THR A 6 -5.83 -4.93 -4.60
CA THR A 6 -6.50 -4.93 -5.90
C THR A 6 -5.57 -4.28 -6.91
N ILE A 7 -5.20 -5.03 -7.95
CA ILE A 7 -4.38 -4.55 -9.06
C ILE A 7 -5.28 -4.44 -10.30
N ALA A 8 -5.18 -3.34 -11.04
CA ALA A 8 -5.91 -3.23 -12.30
C ALA A 8 -5.52 -4.38 -13.25
N PRO A 9 -6.45 -4.94 -14.04
CA PRO A 9 -6.15 -6.06 -14.93
C PRO A 9 -5.22 -5.63 -16.07
N GLY A 10 -4.14 -6.37 -16.29
CA GLY A 10 -3.16 -6.08 -17.33
C GLY A 10 -1.93 -6.98 -17.28
N ARG A 11 -1.06 -6.83 -18.29
CA ARG A 11 0.30 -7.37 -18.28
C ARG A 11 1.26 -6.23 -18.03
N TYR A 12 2.03 -6.34 -16.96
CA TYR A 12 2.95 -5.30 -16.53
C TYR A 12 4.38 -5.82 -16.52
N ASP A 13 5.30 -4.96 -16.91
CA ASP A 13 6.73 -5.13 -16.63
C ASP A 13 7.09 -4.17 -15.50
N ILE A 14 7.28 -4.71 -14.30
CA ILE A 14 7.43 -3.93 -13.08
C ILE A 14 8.91 -3.98 -12.67
N PRO A 15 9.61 -2.83 -12.53
CA PRO A 15 10.99 -2.80 -12.06
C PRO A 15 11.16 -3.60 -10.76
N GLU A 16 12.27 -4.33 -10.64
CA GLU A 16 12.64 -5.16 -9.48
C GLU A 16 11.72 -6.37 -9.18
N ILE A 17 10.55 -6.46 -9.81
CA ILE A 17 9.59 -7.57 -9.64
C ILE A 17 9.53 -8.46 -10.90
N GLY A 18 9.72 -7.87 -12.07
CA GLY A 18 9.62 -8.53 -13.37
C GLY A 18 8.20 -8.52 -13.94
N LYS A 19 7.92 -9.49 -14.83
CA LYS A 19 6.66 -9.57 -15.56
C LYS A 19 5.54 -10.10 -14.66
N VAL A 20 4.42 -9.37 -14.63
CA VAL A 20 3.22 -9.71 -13.84
C VAL A 20 2.00 -9.64 -14.73
N ASP A 21 1.27 -10.75 -14.87
CA ASP A 21 -0.06 -10.78 -15.48
C ASP A 21 -1.12 -10.73 -14.38
N SER A 22 -1.66 -9.55 -14.09
CA SER A 22 -2.66 -9.33 -13.03
C SER A 22 -4.08 -9.79 -13.41
N ARG A 23 -4.26 -10.28 -14.64
CA ARG A 23 -5.51 -10.96 -15.07
C ARG A 23 -5.58 -12.38 -14.50
N LEU A 24 -4.44 -12.94 -14.13
CA LEU A 24 -4.34 -14.19 -13.39
C LEU A 24 -4.36 -13.90 -11.88
N GLU A 25 -4.48 -14.95 -11.08
CA GLU A 25 -4.38 -14.83 -9.64
C GLU A 25 -2.95 -14.40 -9.24
N VAL A 26 -2.86 -13.26 -8.56
CA VAL A 26 -1.63 -12.76 -7.94
C VAL A 26 -1.76 -12.95 -6.43
N SER A 27 -0.77 -13.59 -5.81
CA SER A 27 -0.76 -13.80 -4.36
C SER A 27 -0.67 -12.48 -3.61
N ASP A 28 -1.18 -12.43 -2.37
CA ASP A 28 -1.15 -11.23 -1.55
C ASP A 28 0.31 -10.82 -1.20
N GLU A 29 1.24 -11.76 -1.10
CA GLU A 29 2.67 -11.49 -0.89
C GLU A 29 3.28 -10.78 -2.11
N LYS A 30 3.02 -11.28 -3.32
CA LYS A 30 3.53 -10.66 -4.54
C LYS A 30 2.87 -9.30 -4.76
N ALA A 31 1.57 -9.18 -4.48
CA ALA A 31 0.88 -7.90 -4.53
C ALA A 31 1.42 -6.91 -3.49
N PHE A 32 1.81 -7.38 -2.30
CA PHE A 32 2.46 -6.55 -1.31
C PHE A 32 3.83 -6.06 -1.76
N SER A 33 4.66 -6.90 -2.38
CA SER A 33 5.94 -6.48 -2.97
C SER A 33 5.74 -5.37 -4.01
N ILE A 34 4.71 -5.49 -4.86
CA ILE A 34 4.36 -4.44 -5.83
C ILE A 34 3.87 -3.17 -5.12
N TYR A 35 3.06 -3.30 -4.07
CA TYR A 35 2.52 -2.18 -3.29
C TYR A 35 3.60 -1.36 -2.59
N ARG A 36 4.70 -2.00 -2.18
CA ARG A 36 5.85 -1.33 -1.56
C ARG A 36 6.62 -0.42 -2.51
N LEU A 37 6.49 -0.62 -3.82
CA LEU A 37 7.13 0.24 -4.80
C LEU A 37 6.54 1.65 -4.73
N ASN A 38 7.35 2.63 -5.11
CA ASN A 38 6.87 4.00 -5.22
C ASN A 38 5.68 4.04 -6.19
N ARG A 39 4.59 4.75 -5.84
CA ARG A 39 3.40 4.83 -6.69
C ARG A 39 3.64 5.55 -8.02
N ARG A 40 4.79 6.21 -8.21
CA ARG A 40 5.26 6.70 -9.52
C ARG A 40 5.72 5.56 -10.43
N VAL A 41 6.23 4.48 -9.87
CA VAL A 41 6.67 3.27 -10.60
C VAL A 41 5.47 2.41 -10.95
N PHE A 42 4.58 2.14 -9.98
CA PHE A 42 3.40 1.31 -10.20
C PHE A 42 2.13 1.94 -9.57
N PRO A 43 1.37 2.73 -10.35
CA PRO A 43 0.20 3.44 -9.84
C PRO A 43 -1.07 2.58 -9.74
N TRP A 44 -1.10 1.40 -10.35
CA TRP A 44 -2.33 0.63 -10.58
C TRP A 44 -2.69 -0.39 -9.48
N ILE A 45 -2.13 -0.24 -8.27
CA ILE A 45 -2.45 -1.11 -7.11
C ILE A 45 -3.12 -0.32 -5.99
N LYS A 46 -4.15 -0.88 -5.37
CA LYS A 46 -4.90 -0.29 -4.25
C LYS A 46 -5.03 -1.28 -3.10
N LEU A 47 -5.23 -0.75 -1.89
CA LEU A 47 -5.60 -1.58 -0.75
C LEU A 47 -7.01 -2.16 -0.96
N GLY A 48 -7.15 -3.46 -0.71
CA GLY A 48 -8.43 -4.15 -0.69
C GLY A 48 -9.00 -4.25 0.73
N PRO A 49 -10.22 -4.79 0.88
CA PRO A 49 -10.87 -4.93 2.18
C PRO A 49 -10.12 -5.84 3.17
N GLY A 50 -9.24 -6.72 2.68
CA GLY A 50 -8.38 -7.58 3.50
C GLY A 50 -7.05 -6.94 3.93
N ALA A 51 -6.74 -5.73 3.43
CA ALA A 51 -5.42 -5.11 3.56
C ALA A 51 -4.98 -4.96 5.02
N GLY A 52 -5.82 -4.38 5.87
CA GLY A 52 -5.44 -4.09 7.26
C GLY A 52 -5.03 -5.35 8.03
N SER A 53 -5.81 -6.43 7.92
CA SER A 53 -5.50 -7.71 8.55
C SER A 53 -4.23 -8.36 7.99
N PHE A 54 -3.99 -8.23 6.69
CA PHE A 54 -2.77 -8.74 6.07
C PHE A 54 -1.54 -7.94 6.53
N LEU A 55 -1.59 -6.61 6.45
CA LEU A 55 -0.48 -5.72 6.81
C LEU A 55 -0.09 -5.82 8.29
N LYS A 56 -1.05 -6.01 9.20
CA LYS A 56 -0.77 -6.28 10.62
C LYS A 56 0.07 -7.55 10.83
N LYS A 57 -0.13 -8.59 10.00
CA LYS A 57 0.66 -9.84 10.07
C LYS A 57 2.09 -9.67 9.57
N GLN A 58 2.34 -8.69 8.70
CA GLN A 58 3.68 -8.42 8.14
C GLN A 58 4.64 -7.76 9.13
N LYS A 59 4.18 -7.35 10.32
CA LYS A 59 4.99 -6.72 11.38
C LYS A 59 5.90 -5.60 10.86
N LEU A 60 5.33 -4.70 10.06
CA LEU A 60 6.06 -3.62 9.42
C LEU A 60 6.72 -2.70 10.44
N THR A 61 7.94 -2.27 10.14
CA THR A 61 8.63 -1.27 10.95
C THR A 61 7.99 0.10 10.79
N VAL A 62 8.20 0.99 11.78
CA VAL A 62 7.72 2.38 11.71
C VAL A 62 8.20 3.07 10.43
N LYS A 63 9.46 2.84 10.03
CA LYS A 63 10.03 3.41 8.79
C LYS A 63 9.29 2.94 7.53
N GLU A 64 8.94 1.65 7.47
CA GLU A 64 8.17 1.11 6.35
C GLU A 64 6.76 1.70 6.31
N ILE A 65 6.08 1.78 7.46
CA ILE A 65 4.75 2.39 7.56
C ILE A 65 4.79 3.85 7.10
N VAL A 66 5.78 4.63 7.56
CA VAL A 66 5.99 6.01 7.12
C VAL A 66 6.14 6.09 5.59
N SER A 67 6.97 5.23 5.00
CA SER A 67 7.16 5.19 3.54
C SER A 67 5.87 4.87 2.80
N LEU A 68 5.09 3.91 3.30
CA LEU A 68 3.79 3.55 2.72
C LEU A 68 2.78 4.70 2.84
N VAL A 69 2.72 5.38 3.98
CA VAL A 69 1.83 6.55 4.19
C VAL A 69 2.23 7.71 3.28
N ALA A 70 3.53 7.98 3.12
CA ALA A 70 4.03 9.00 2.20
C ALA A 70 3.63 8.71 0.76
N ASN A 71 3.60 7.43 0.38
CA ASN A 71 3.23 6.95 -0.95
C ASN A 71 1.70 6.81 -1.16
N ALA A 72 0.89 6.81 -0.11
CA ALA A 72 -0.56 6.63 -0.19
C ALA A 72 -1.24 7.74 -1.02
N ARG A 73 -2.27 7.38 -1.79
CA ARG A 73 -2.98 8.28 -2.71
C ARG A 73 -4.36 8.70 -2.23
N THR A 74 -4.94 8.01 -1.25
CA THR A 74 -6.26 8.34 -0.72
C THR A 74 -6.23 8.50 0.80
N ALA A 75 -7.18 9.25 1.36
CA ALA A 75 -7.33 9.41 2.80
C ALA A 75 -7.58 8.06 3.49
N GLU A 76 -8.44 7.23 2.90
CA GLU A 76 -8.77 5.88 3.39
C GLU A 76 -7.51 4.99 3.50
N GLU A 77 -6.63 5.04 2.49
CA GLU A 77 -5.37 4.29 2.50
C GLU A 77 -4.45 4.77 3.62
N ILE A 78 -4.37 6.08 3.84
CA ILE A 78 -3.59 6.67 4.93
C ILE A 78 -4.12 6.21 6.29
N GLU A 79 -5.43 6.23 6.50
CA GLU A 79 -6.06 5.81 7.76
C GLU A 79 -5.83 4.33 8.06
N ILE A 80 -5.94 3.46 7.04
CA ILE A 80 -5.64 2.03 7.19
C ILE A 80 -4.18 1.83 7.60
N LEU A 81 -3.24 2.53 6.98
CA LEU A 81 -1.81 2.43 7.29
C LEU A 81 -1.49 3.02 8.67
N ALA A 82 -2.15 4.11 9.06
CA ALA A 82 -2.01 4.71 10.39
C ALA A 82 -2.46 3.74 11.49
N SER A 83 -3.53 2.98 11.25
CA SER A 83 -4.04 1.98 12.21
C SER A 83 -3.09 0.81 12.49
N LEU A 84 -1.98 0.70 11.75
CA LEU A 84 -0.97 -0.33 11.94
C LEU A 84 -0.01 -0.02 13.10
N THR A 85 0.06 1.22 13.58
CA THR A 85 0.97 1.62 14.66
C THR A 85 0.49 2.85 15.42
N GLU A 86 0.78 2.91 16.73
CA GLU A 86 0.47 4.06 17.59
C GLU A 86 1.63 5.09 17.64
N SER A 87 2.60 4.99 16.74
CA SER A 87 3.77 5.86 16.73
C SER A 87 3.41 7.33 16.46
N LYS A 88 3.84 8.23 17.35
CA LYS A 88 3.71 9.69 17.18
C LYS A 88 4.33 10.19 15.88
N THR A 89 5.40 9.55 15.40
CA THR A 89 6.05 9.89 14.13
C THR A 89 5.12 9.65 12.95
N VAL A 90 4.37 8.53 12.96
CA VAL A 90 3.40 8.21 11.91
C VAL A 90 2.23 9.18 11.96
N ALA A 91 1.73 9.51 13.16
CA ALA A 91 0.64 10.47 13.33
C ALA A 91 0.95 11.85 12.72
N GLY A 92 2.17 12.37 12.91
CA GLY A 92 2.58 13.64 12.31
C GLY A 92 2.58 13.62 10.78
N ILE A 93 3.06 12.53 10.18
CA ILE A 93 3.11 12.37 8.72
C ILE A 93 1.71 12.16 8.13
N VAL A 94 0.86 11.42 8.83
CA VAL A 94 -0.56 11.24 8.49
C VAL A 94 -1.27 12.59 8.41
N ASP A 95 -1.12 13.46 9.41
CA ASP A 95 -1.74 14.79 9.42
C ASP A 95 -1.29 15.65 8.23
N VAL A 96 0.02 15.68 7.96
CA VAL A 96 0.58 16.41 6.81
C VAL A 96 0.03 15.87 5.47
N ARG A 97 -0.03 14.54 5.30
CA ARG A 97 -0.54 13.93 4.06
C ARG A 97 -2.04 14.14 3.88
N LEU A 98 -2.84 14.02 4.93
CA LEU A 98 -4.28 14.27 4.87
C LEU A 98 -4.59 15.73 4.53
N LYS A 99 -3.82 16.69 5.08
CA LYS A 99 -3.92 18.10 4.70
C LYS A 99 -3.55 18.33 3.23
N ALA A 100 -2.46 17.71 2.77
CA ALA A 100 -2.01 17.84 1.39
C ALA A 100 -2.96 17.22 0.35
N LEU A 101 -3.85 16.30 0.73
CA LEU A 101 -4.87 15.73 -0.15
C LEU A 101 -6.17 16.57 -0.19
N LYS A 102 -6.36 17.49 0.75
CA LYS A 102 -7.55 18.36 0.83
C LYS A 102 -7.38 19.69 0.10
N ASN A 103 -6.14 20.10 -0.17
CA ASN A 103 -5.78 21.27 -0.96
C ASN A 103 -5.46 20.87 -2.40
#